data_AF-A0A6A4UUN2-F1
#
_entry.id   AF-A0A6A4UUN2-F1
#
_cell.length_a   1.000
_cell.length_b   1.000
_cell.length_c   1.000
_cell.angle_alpha   90.00
_cell.angle_beta   90.00
_cell.angle_gamma   90.00
#
_symmetry.space_group_name_H-M   'P 1'
#
loop_
_entity.id
_entity.type
_entity.pdbx_description
1 polymer ?
#
loop_
_entity_poly.entity_id
_entity_poly.type
_entity_poly.pdbx_seq_one_letter_code
_entity_poly.pdbx_strand_id
1 'polypeptide(L)'
;EGNAFFGERTYDDGAPGLIPVSLNASATPFKVKSFSSGRLSVRSFMKTLNTHAAYRAFRQQRAALRAEGVYPTGLGLAPFLHGYSEIGDLYIQRIVGTIYAGDLNAYDDLRLANESGL
;
A
#
# COMPACT_ATOMS: atom_id res chain seq x y z
N GLU A 1 -9.18 12.26 13.92
CA GLU A 1 -8.73 10.87 13.62
C GLU A 1 -9.42 10.37 12.36
N GLY A 2 -8.75 9.55 11.54
CA GLY A 2 -9.32 9.09 10.27
C GLY A 2 -8.71 7.81 9.69
N ASN A 3 -7.92 7.07 10.47
CA ASN A 3 -7.29 5.80 10.08
C ASN A 3 -6.61 5.79 8.70
N ALA A 4 -6.11 6.94 8.22
CA ALA A 4 -5.59 7.12 6.87
C ALA A 4 -4.13 6.65 6.75
N PHE A 5 -3.85 5.39 7.06
CA PHE A 5 -2.48 4.87 7.24
C PHE A 5 -1.58 5.04 6.01
N PHE A 6 -2.16 5.05 4.82
CA PHE A 6 -1.41 5.16 3.59
C PHE A 6 -1.42 6.59 3.01
N GLY A 7 -2.25 7.51 3.51
CA GLY A 7 -2.31 8.88 2.96
C GLY A 7 -2.90 8.96 1.54
N GLU A 8 -3.78 8.02 1.18
CA GLU A 8 -4.44 8.00 -0.13
C GLU A 8 -5.21 9.30 -0.40
N ARG A 9 -4.89 9.99 -1.50
CA ARG A 9 -5.61 11.21 -1.91
C ARG A 9 -6.98 10.87 -2.48
N THR A 10 -7.94 11.79 -2.32
CA THR A 10 -9.22 11.79 -3.03
C THR A 10 -9.52 13.21 -3.53
N TYR A 11 -10.05 13.28 -4.74
CA TYR A 11 -10.48 14.51 -5.42
C TYR A 11 -12.00 14.57 -5.54
N ASP A 12 -12.71 13.61 -4.94
CA ASP A 12 -14.16 13.62 -4.83
C ASP A 12 -14.58 14.59 -3.71
N ASP A 13 -15.24 15.66 -4.11
CA ASP A 13 -15.75 16.70 -3.21
C ASP A 13 -16.85 16.18 -2.27
N GLY A 14 -17.56 15.12 -2.63
CA GLY A 14 -18.55 14.44 -1.78
C GLY A 14 -17.94 13.37 -0.88
N ALA A 15 -16.72 12.90 -1.16
CA ALA A 15 -16.09 11.87 -0.35
C ALA A 15 -15.62 12.42 1.01
N PRO A 16 -15.85 11.67 2.11
CA PRO A 16 -15.26 12.00 3.40
C PRO A 16 -13.74 11.94 3.33
N GLY A 17 -13.08 12.92 3.94
CA GLY A 17 -11.64 13.02 3.93
C GLY A 17 -11.11 14.09 4.87
N LEU A 18 -9.83 13.97 5.21
CA LEU A 18 -9.09 14.92 6.01
C LEU A 18 -8.49 16.00 5.10
N ILE A 19 -8.65 17.26 5.49
CA ILE A 19 -7.97 18.38 4.84
C ILE A 19 -6.56 18.48 5.46
N PRO A 20 -5.48 18.43 4.67
CA PRO A 20 -4.13 18.57 5.21
C PRO A 20 -3.94 19.96 5.83
N VAL A 21 -3.36 20.01 7.03
CA VAL A 21 -3.20 21.24 7.83
C VAL A 21 -2.15 22.19 7.26
N SER A 22 -1.21 21.66 6.47
CA SER A 22 -0.19 22.42 5.73
C SER A 22 -0.20 22.01 4.28
N LEU A 23 -1.10 22.62 3.50
CA LEU A 23 -0.90 22.73 2.07
C LEU A 23 -0.06 24.00 1.84
N ASN A 24 1.07 23.85 1.16
CA ASN A 24 1.76 24.98 0.56
C ASN A 24 0.75 25.83 -0.24
N ALA A 25 0.84 27.16 -0.16
CA ALA A 25 -0.16 28.07 -0.75
C ALA A 25 -0.38 27.85 -2.26
N SER A 26 0.57 27.20 -2.94
CA SER A 26 0.52 26.86 -4.37
C SER A 26 -0.01 25.44 -4.66
N ALA A 27 -0.29 24.61 -3.64
CA ALA A 27 -0.80 23.27 -3.87
C ALA A 27 -2.28 23.29 -4.24
N THR A 28 -2.63 22.47 -5.23
CA THR A 28 -4.04 22.20 -5.54
C THR A 28 -4.69 21.55 -4.32
N PRO A 29 -5.83 22.05 -3.83
CA PRO A 29 -6.54 21.43 -2.72
C PRO A 29 -6.81 19.95 -3.00
N PHE A 30 -6.51 19.10 -2.03
CA PHE A 30 -6.86 17.69 -2.06
C PHE A 30 -7.30 17.25 -0.67
N LYS A 31 -8.13 16.21 -0.60
CA LYS A 31 -8.44 15.53 0.65
C LYS A 31 -7.63 14.25 0.75
N VAL A 32 -7.30 13.85 1.96
CA VAL A 32 -6.81 12.50 2.25
C VAL A 32 -8.01 11.66 2.66
N LYS A 33 -8.19 10.47 2.07
CA LYS A 33 -9.27 9.56 2.43
C LYS A 33 -9.27 9.31 3.94
N SER A 34 -10.45 9.32 4.56
CA SER A 34 -10.63 8.87 5.95
C SER A 34 -11.40 7.56 5.99
N PHE A 35 -11.14 6.76 7.02
CA PHE A 35 -11.70 5.43 7.20
C PHE A 35 -12.19 5.25 8.65
N SER A 36 -13.31 4.55 8.81
CA SER A 36 -13.84 4.21 10.14
C SER A 36 -13.01 3.15 10.87
N SER A 37 -12.11 2.44 10.19
CA SER A 37 -11.14 1.54 10.82
C SER A 37 -9.85 1.38 9.99
N GLY A 38 -8.76 1.00 10.66
CA GLY A 38 -7.49 0.68 9.99
C GLY A 38 -7.62 -0.44 8.94
N ARG A 39 -8.47 -1.45 9.19
CA ARG A 39 -8.76 -2.53 8.23
C ARG A 39 -9.29 -2.00 6.90
N LEU A 40 -10.13 -0.96 6.94
CA LEU A 40 -10.67 -0.34 5.72
C LEU A 40 -9.60 0.44 4.94
N SER A 41 -8.67 1.08 5.65
CA SER A 41 -7.50 1.71 5.04
C SER A 41 -6.61 0.68 4.33
N VAL A 42 -6.31 -0.44 5.00
CA VAL A 42 -5.56 -1.56 4.38
C VAL A 42 -6.29 -2.09 3.14
N ARG A 43 -7.60 -2.32 3.23
CA ARG A 43 -8.40 -2.79 2.09
C ARG A 43 -8.39 -1.81 0.91
N SER A 44 -8.46 -0.51 1.18
CA SER A 44 -8.42 0.54 0.16
C SER A 44 -7.07 0.54 -0.56
N PHE A 45 -5.97 0.52 0.20
CA PHE A 45 -4.63 0.47 -0.38
C PHE A 45 -4.40 -0.80 -1.20
N MET A 46 -4.82 -1.96 -0.71
CA MET A 46 -4.76 -3.23 -1.46
C MET A 46 -5.56 -3.16 -2.76
N LYS A 47 -6.73 -2.51 -2.78
CA LYS A 47 -7.49 -2.27 -4.01
C LYS A 47 -6.68 -1.42 -4.99
N THR A 48 -6.04 -0.35 -4.52
CA THR A 48 -5.18 0.51 -5.35
C THR A 48 -4.03 -0.28 -5.99
N LEU A 49 -3.29 -1.11 -5.22
CA LEU A 49 -2.24 -1.97 -5.76
C LEU A 49 -2.76 -2.94 -6.84
N ASN A 50 -3.97 -3.45 -6.64
CA ASN A 50 -4.57 -4.45 -7.53
C ASN A 50 -5.24 -3.87 -8.78
N THR A 51 -5.50 -2.57 -8.84
CA THR A 51 -6.33 -1.99 -9.94
C THR A 51 -5.67 -0.81 -10.64
N HIS A 52 -4.90 0.02 -9.94
CA HIS A 52 -4.39 1.25 -10.52
C HIS A 52 -3.25 1.00 -11.51
N ALA A 53 -3.18 1.78 -12.59
CA ALA A 53 -2.24 1.58 -13.70
C ALA A 53 -0.77 1.72 -13.25
N ALA A 54 -0.47 2.64 -12.34
CA ALA A 54 0.87 2.82 -11.77
C ALA A 54 1.46 1.54 -11.12
N TYR A 55 0.61 0.61 -10.67
CA TYR A 55 1.02 -0.66 -10.06
C TYR A 55 1.00 -1.84 -11.03
N ARG A 56 1.02 -1.59 -12.33
CA ARG A 56 1.10 -2.67 -13.33
C ARG A 56 2.35 -3.53 -13.12
N ALA A 57 3.51 -2.91 -12.90
CA ALA A 57 4.76 -3.63 -12.67
C ALA A 57 4.71 -4.49 -11.39
N PHE A 58 4.13 -3.96 -10.31
CA PHE A 58 3.89 -4.72 -9.07
C PHE A 58 3.06 -5.98 -9.33
N ARG A 59 1.96 -5.85 -10.10
CA ARG A 59 1.10 -7.00 -10.44
C ARG A 59 1.80 -8.01 -11.33
N GLN A 60 2.62 -7.55 -12.27
CA GLN A 60 3.40 -8.41 -13.16
C GLN A 60 4.44 -9.21 -12.38
N GLN A 61 5.19 -8.57 -11.48
CA GLN A 61 6.16 -9.27 -10.65
C GLN A 61 5.48 -10.32 -9.76
N ARG A 62 4.38 -9.95 -9.12
CA ARG A 62 3.62 -10.89 -8.28
C ARG A 62 3.10 -12.09 -9.07
N ALA A 63 2.70 -11.89 -10.32
CA ALA A 63 2.25 -12.98 -11.20
C ALA A 63 3.43 -13.87 -11.63
N ALA A 64 4.58 -13.28 -11.97
CA ALA A 64 5.79 -14.01 -12.33
C ALA A 64 6.28 -14.92 -11.18
N LEU A 65 6.40 -14.36 -9.96
CA LEU A 65 6.78 -15.13 -8.77
C LEU A 65 5.86 -16.33 -8.56
N ARG A 66 4.54 -16.14 -8.66
CA ARG A 66 3.57 -17.24 -8.54
C ARG A 66 3.72 -18.29 -9.62
N ALA A 67 3.99 -17.88 -10.87
CA ALA A 67 4.20 -18.81 -11.98
C ALA A 67 5.47 -19.66 -11.79
N GLU A 68 6.47 -19.10 -11.09
CA GLU A 68 7.72 -19.78 -10.72
C GLU A 68 7.59 -20.63 -9.44
N GLY A 69 6.41 -20.67 -8.81
CA GLY A 69 6.20 -21.36 -7.53
C GLY A 69 6.83 -20.64 -6.34
N VAL A 70 7.26 -19.38 -6.51
CA VAL A 70 7.84 -18.54 -5.47
C VAL A 70 6.74 -17.74 -4.78
N TYR A 71 6.71 -17.79 -3.45
CA TYR A 71 5.76 -17.01 -2.67
C TYR A 71 6.07 -15.51 -2.77
N PRO A 72 5.10 -14.63 -3.11
CA PRO A 72 5.35 -13.20 -3.22
C PRO A 72 5.51 -12.53 -1.85
N THR A 73 6.75 -12.28 -1.44
CA THR A 73 7.09 -11.64 -0.16
C THR A 73 6.95 -10.12 -0.21
N GLY A 74 6.79 -9.49 0.96
CA GLY A 74 6.84 -8.03 1.09
C GLY A 74 8.15 -7.45 0.51
N LEU A 75 9.29 -8.07 0.82
CA LEU A 75 10.60 -7.67 0.28
C LEU A 75 10.70 -7.81 -1.25
N GLY A 76 10.16 -8.90 -1.81
CA GLY A 76 10.19 -9.15 -3.25
C GLY A 76 9.33 -8.18 -4.07
N LEU A 77 8.30 -7.59 -3.45
CA LEU A 77 7.37 -6.69 -4.11
C LEU A 77 7.58 -5.20 -3.80
N ALA A 78 8.25 -4.86 -2.69
CA ALA A 78 8.51 -3.48 -2.28
C ALA A 78 9.15 -2.62 -3.39
N PRO A 79 10.13 -3.09 -4.18
CA PRO A 79 10.73 -2.28 -5.26
C PRO A 79 9.72 -1.75 -6.29
N PHE A 80 8.58 -2.42 -6.44
CA PHE A 80 7.54 -2.07 -7.41
C PHE A 80 6.52 -1.06 -6.87
N LEU A 81 6.75 -0.51 -5.67
CA LEU A 81 5.92 0.53 -5.03
C LEU A 81 6.44 1.96 -5.27
N HIS A 82 7.46 2.13 -6.11
CA HIS A 82 8.09 3.44 -6.37
C HIS A 82 7.07 4.52 -6.76
N GLY A 83 6.03 4.17 -7.52
CA GLY A 83 4.99 5.09 -7.96
C GLY A 83 4.06 5.63 -6.86
N TYR A 84 4.22 5.23 -5.60
CA TYR A 84 3.37 5.72 -4.50
C TYR A 84 3.85 7.02 -3.89
N SER A 85 5.16 7.28 -3.91
CA SER A 85 5.74 8.39 -3.17
C SER A 85 6.65 9.24 -4.04
N GLU A 86 6.54 10.56 -3.86
CA GLU A 86 7.37 11.55 -4.54
C GLU A 86 8.85 11.44 -4.15
N ILE A 87 9.17 10.77 -3.02
CA ILE A 87 10.55 10.53 -2.58
C ILE A 87 11.17 9.25 -3.17
N GLY A 88 10.47 8.55 -4.06
CA GLY A 88 11.00 7.45 -4.86
C GLY A 88 11.70 6.35 -4.06
N ASP A 89 12.98 6.12 -4.34
CA ASP A 89 13.79 5.06 -3.69
C ASP A 89 13.87 5.19 -2.17
N LEU A 90 13.84 6.41 -1.62
CA LEU A 90 13.85 6.59 -0.16
C LEU A 90 12.60 5.99 0.47
N TYR A 91 11.47 5.99 -0.25
CA TYR A 91 10.25 5.34 0.20
C TYR A 91 10.42 3.82 0.24
N ILE A 92 11.06 3.24 -0.78
CA ILE A 92 11.36 1.80 -0.82
C ILE A 92 12.26 1.39 0.33
N GLN A 93 13.33 2.15 0.59
CA GLN A 93 14.23 1.90 1.71
C GLN A 93 13.51 1.94 3.05
N ARG A 94 12.55 2.86 3.23
CA ARG A 94 11.74 2.91 4.45
C ARG A 94 10.88 1.68 4.62
N ILE A 95 10.20 1.23 3.55
CA ILE A 95 9.39 0.00 3.60
C ILE A 95 10.27 -1.20 3.99
N VAL A 96 11.38 -1.39 3.29
CA VAL A 96 12.32 -2.49 3.53
C VAL A 96 12.87 -2.42 4.96
N GLY A 97 13.25 -1.23 5.44
CA GLY A 97 13.69 -1.01 6.81
C GLY A 97 12.62 -1.33 7.85
N THR A 98 11.36 -0.95 7.62
CA THR A 98 10.23 -1.31 8.50
C THR A 98 10.00 -2.81 8.54
N ILE A 99 10.07 -3.49 7.39
CA ILE A 99 9.93 -4.94 7.31
C ILE A 99 11.01 -5.63 8.15
N TYR A 100 12.27 -5.24 8.00
CA TYR A 100 13.37 -5.83 8.78
C TYR A 100 13.27 -5.50 10.27
N ALA A 101 12.99 -4.24 10.63
CA ALA A 101 12.94 -3.82 12.03
C ALA A 101 11.79 -4.48 12.80
N GLY A 102 10.67 -4.79 12.13
CA GLY A 102 9.52 -5.44 12.73
C GLY A 102 9.48 -6.96 12.56
N ASP A 103 10.52 -7.57 11.97
CA ASP A 103 10.53 -8.98 11.55
C ASP A 103 9.26 -9.38 10.78
N LEU A 104 8.79 -8.50 9.90
CA LEU A 104 7.48 -8.66 9.27
C LEU A 104 7.48 -9.76 8.19
N ASN A 105 8.66 -10.22 7.77
CA ASN A 105 8.80 -11.36 6.86
C ASN A 105 8.23 -12.66 7.48
N ALA A 106 8.21 -12.76 8.81
CA ALA A 106 7.59 -13.87 9.52
C ALA A 106 6.08 -14.03 9.19
N TYR A 107 5.46 -12.98 8.65
CA TYR A 107 4.05 -12.98 8.29
C TYR A 107 3.77 -13.25 6.80
N ASP A 108 4.80 -13.42 5.96
CA ASP A 108 4.61 -13.52 4.51
C ASP A 108 3.76 -14.75 4.14
N ASP A 109 4.07 -15.96 4.63
CA ASP A 109 3.32 -17.20 4.32
C ASP A 109 2.25 -17.53 5.38
N LEU A 110 1.71 -16.52 6.09
CA LEU A 110 0.57 -16.77 6.98
C LEU A 110 -0.66 -17.19 6.17
N ARG A 111 -1.16 -18.38 6.50
CA ARG A 111 -2.43 -18.89 5.99
C ARG A 111 -3.51 -18.73 7.03
N LEU A 112 -4.72 -18.45 6.57
CA LEU A 112 -5.89 -18.47 7.46
C LEU A 112 -6.06 -19.90 7.97
N ALA A 113 -6.40 -20.06 9.26
CA ALA A 113 -6.51 -21.36 9.92
C ALA A 113 -7.49 -22.35 9.26
N ASN A 114 -8.27 -21.90 8.28
CA ASN A 114 -9.25 -22.69 7.53
C ASN A 114 -8.78 -23.10 6.12
N GLU A 115 -7.53 -22.84 5.74
CA GLU A 115 -6.96 -23.24 4.44
C GLU A 115 -6.10 -24.52 4.52
N SER A 116 -6.08 -25.22 5.66
CA SER A 116 -5.42 -26.52 5.84
C SER A 116 -6.25 -27.70 5.30
N GLY A 117 -6.84 -27.53 4.12
CA GLY A 117 -7.74 -28.52 3.53
C GLY A 117 -7.61 -28.57 2.03
N LEU A 118 -6.47 -29.08 1.54
CA LEU A 118 -6.31 -29.91 0.34
C LEU A 118 -4.98 -30.68 0.46
#